data_AF-A0A7I4DTT8-F1
#
_entry.id   AF-A0A7I4DTT8-F1
#
_cell.length_a   1.000
_cell.length_b   1.000
_cell.length_c   1.000
_cell.angle_alpha   90.00
_cell.angle_beta   90.00
_cell.angle_gamma   90.00
#
_symmetry.space_group_name_H-M   'P 1'
#
loop_
_entity.id
_entity.type
_entity.pdbx_description
1 polymer ?
#
loop_
_entity_poly.entity_id
_entity_poly.type
_entity_poly.pdbx_seq_one_letter_code
_entity_poly.pdbx_strand_id
1 'polypeptide(L)'
;MVEIFGATNLKVSDGNKLPYPIVVVQFGTHQERKTGVSHQTLNPTWEKEEHEFFIESWGRSNFLVLKVKNVIEPSTELGYVSFSA
;
A
#
# COMPACT_ATOMS: atom_id res chain seq x y z
N MET A 1 -14.91 -1.61 1.52
CA MET A 1 -14.09 -1.81 0.33
C MET A 1 -13.03 -0.72 0.28
N VAL A 2 -11.80 -1.07 -0.05
CA VAL A 2 -10.70 -0.13 -0.30
C VAL A 2 -10.26 -0.35 -1.74
N GLU A 3 -10.34 0.69 -2.55
CA GLU A 3 -9.91 0.69 -3.95
C GLU A 3 -8.61 1.49 -4.08
N ILE A 4 -7.63 0.93 -4.77
CA ILE A 4 -6.32 1.55 -4.99
C ILE A 4 -6.14 1.86 -6.47
N PHE A 5 -6.18 3.14 -6.82
CA PHE A 5 -6.01 3.59 -8.21
C PHE A 5 -4.54 3.71 -8.62
N GLY A 6 -3.71 4.27 -7.75
CA GLY A 6 -2.36 4.67 -8.12
C GLY A 6 -1.65 5.49 -7.05
N ALA A 7 -0.41 5.83 -7.35
CA ALA A 7 0.38 6.80 -6.62
C ALA A 7 1.17 7.66 -7.60
N THR A 8 1.66 8.82 -7.16
CA THR A 8 2.45 9.73 -7.99
C THR A 8 3.64 10.28 -7.22
N ASN A 9 4.71 10.61 -7.92
CA ASN A 9 5.92 11.23 -7.36
C ASN A 9 6.52 10.41 -6.19
N LEU A 10 6.55 9.08 -6.32
CA LEU A 10 7.23 8.23 -5.34
C LEU A 10 8.72 8.57 -5.26
N LYS A 11 9.34 8.26 -4.12
CA LYS A 11 10.79 8.36 -3.95
C LYS A 11 11.49 7.32 -4.82
N VAL A 12 12.63 7.69 -5.38
CA VAL A 12 13.55 6.71 -5.99
C VAL A 12 14.09 5.77 -4.92
N SER A 13 14.28 4.50 -5.28
CA SER A 13 14.91 3.53 -4.38
C SER A 13 16.43 3.79 -4.30
N ASP A 14 17.11 3.07 -3.42
CA ASP A 14 18.55 3.23 -3.24
C ASP A 14 19.29 3.00 -4.58
N GLY A 15 20.30 3.83 -4.83
CA GLY A 15 21.08 3.78 -6.07
C GLY A 15 20.41 4.42 -7.29
N ASN A 16 19.45 5.34 -7.11
CA ASN A 16 18.75 6.07 -8.19
C ASN A 16 17.98 5.16 -9.16
N LYS A 17 17.56 3.97 -8.71
CA LYS A 17 16.75 3.07 -9.52
C LYS A 17 15.27 3.40 -9.35
N LEU A 18 14.49 3.16 -10.42
CA LEU A 18 13.04 3.23 -10.34
C LEU A 18 12.53 2.04 -9.50
N PRO A 19 11.63 2.28 -8.54
CA PRO A 19 11.13 1.23 -7.67
C PRO A 19 10.15 0.33 -8.42
N TYR A 20 9.86 -0.81 -7.81
CA TYR A 20 8.81 -1.75 -8.20
C TYR A 20 7.72 -1.69 -7.13
N PRO A 21 6.87 -0.64 -7.16
CA PRO A 21 6.00 -0.35 -6.05
C PRO A 21 4.86 -1.37 -5.92
N ILE A 22 4.58 -1.70 -4.67
CA ILE A 22 3.35 -2.37 -4.21
C ILE A 22 2.72 -1.51 -3.12
N VAL A 23 1.40 -1.60 -2.96
CA VAL A 23 0.74 -1.09 -1.75
C VAL A 23 0.38 -2.26 -0.85
N VAL A 24 0.81 -2.17 0.41
CA VAL A 24 0.38 -3.06 1.48
C VAL A 24 -0.73 -2.35 2.25
N VAL A 25 -1.91 -2.94 2.27
CA VAL A 25 -3.09 -2.43 2.97
C VAL A 25 -3.30 -3.23 4.23
N GLN A 26 -3.13 -2.58 5.37
CA GLN A 26 -3.32 -3.16 6.69
C GLN A 26 -4.60 -2.61 7.32
N PHE A 27 -5.53 -3.48 7.71
CA PHE A 27 -6.74 -3.13 8.42
C PHE A 27 -6.73 -3.77 9.82
N GLY A 28 -6.82 -2.93 10.84
CA GLY A 28 -6.63 -3.33 12.23
C GLY A 28 -5.28 -4.03 12.44
N THR A 29 -5.27 -5.02 13.34
CA THR A 29 -4.03 -5.73 13.71
C THR A 29 -3.80 -7.03 12.94
N HIS A 30 -4.83 -7.58 12.26
CA HIS A 30 -4.77 -8.95 11.74
C HIS A 30 -5.00 -9.09 10.24
N GLN A 31 -5.54 -8.07 9.57
CA GLN A 31 -5.87 -8.19 8.15
C GLN A 31 -4.89 -7.38 7.30
N GLU A 32 -4.19 -8.07 6.39
CA GLU A 32 -3.30 -7.48 5.40
C GLU A 32 -3.72 -7.93 3.99
N ARG A 33 -3.68 -7.01 3.03
CA ARG A 33 -3.82 -7.25 1.60
C ARG A 33 -2.71 -6.52 0.85
N LYS A 34 -2.43 -6.95 -0.38
CA LYS A 34 -1.40 -6.36 -1.22
C LYS A 34 -1.91 -6.24 -2.65
N THR A 35 -1.47 -5.19 -3.31
CA THR A 35 -1.73 -4.98 -4.72
C THR A 35 -0.82 -5.85 -5.58
N GLY A 36 -1.11 -5.89 -6.88
CA GLY A 36 -0.12 -6.28 -7.89
C GLY A 36 1.15 -5.41 -7.83
N VAL A 37 2.24 -5.94 -8.40
CA VAL A 37 3.49 -5.18 -8.58
C VAL A 37 3.36 -4.28 -9.79
N SER A 38 3.64 -2.99 -9.61
CA SER A 38 3.89 -2.08 -10.74
C SER A 38 5.39 -2.02 -11.01
N HIS A 39 5.78 -1.95 -12.29
CA HIS A 39 7.16 -2.17 -12.70
C HIS A 39 7.88 -0.85 -12.99
N GLN A 40 8.98 -0.60 -12.28
CA GLN A 40 9.95 0.48 -12.57
C GLN A 40 9.31 1.86 -12.79
N THR A 41 8.55 2.35 -11.83
CA THR A 41 7.83 3.62 -11.98
C THR A 41 7.72 4.39 -10.67
N LEU A 42 7.75 5.73 -10.77
CA LEU A 42 7.41 6.64 -9.65
C LEU A 42 5.93 7.02 -9.64
N ASN A 43 5.18 6.63 -10.67
CA ASN A 43 3.77 6.95 -10.86
C ASN A 43 2.98 5.68 -11.20
N PRO A 44 2.92 4.70 -10.28
CA PRO A 44 2.20 3.46 -10.55
C PRO A 44 0.69 3.68 -10.65
N THR A 45 0.07 2.90 -11.53
CA THR A 45 -1.38 2.69 -11.60
C THR A 45 -1.67 1.22 -11.35
N TRP A 46 -2.67 0.93 -10.53
CA TRP A 46 -3.17 -0.42 -10.27
C TRP A 46 -4.61 -0.48 -10.77
N GLU A 47 -4.84 -1.18 -11.88
CA GLU A 47 -6.17 -1.27 -12.47
C GLU A 47 -7.02 -2.29 -11.72
N LYS A 48 -8.18 -1.85 -11.20
CA LYS A 48 -9.20 -2.69 -10.54
C LYS A 48 -8.69 -3.41 -9.29
N GLU A 49 -7.84 -2.73 -8.52
CA GLU A 49 -7.30 -3.27 -7.29
C GLU A 49 -8.23 -2.97 -6.11
N GLU A 50 -9.14 -3.91 -5.86
CA GLU A 50 -10.18 -3.82 -4.83
C GLU A 50 -9.88 -4.79 -3.69
N HIS A 51 -9.96 -4.30 -2.46
CA HIS A 51 -9.73 -5.09 -1.26
C HIS A 51 -10.89 -4.97 -0.26
N GLU A 52 -11.42 -6.12 0.14
CA GLU A 52 -12.43 -6.25 1.17
C GLU A 52 -11.80 -6.63 2.51
N PHE A 53 -12.35 -6.02 3.58
CA PHE A 53 -11.93 -6.22 4.95
C PHE A 53 -13.17 -6.41 5.82
N PHE A 54 -13.08 -7.32 6.79
CA PHE A 54 -14.16 -7.54 7.75
C PHE A 54 -13.92 -6.69 9.00
N ILE A 55 -14.93 -5.95 9.44
CA ILE A 55 -14.90 -5.26 10.73
C ILE A 55 -15.07 -6.32 11.84
N GLU A 56 -13.97 -6.69 12.51
CA GLU A 56 -13.97 -7.74 13.54
C GLU A 56 -14.75 -7.34 14.79
N SER A 57 -14.74 -6.06 15.15
CA SER A 57 -15.48 -5.55 16.32
C SER A 57 -15.75 -4.05 16.19
N TRP A 58 -16.98 -3.66 16.54
CA TRP A 58 -17.37 -2.26 16.69
C TRP A 58 -16.89 -1.62 18.00
N GLY A 59 -16.42 -2.44 18.96
CA GLY A 59 -15.92 -1.97 20.26
C GLY A 59 -14.41 -1.72 20.28
N ARG A 60 -13.71 -1.89 19.15
CA ARG A 60 -12.28 -1.64 19.00
C ARG A 60 -12.05 -0.60 17.92
N SER A 61 -10.98 0.19 18.07
CA SER A 61 -10.55 1.12 17.03
C SER A 61 -10.22 0.38 15.74
N ASN A 62 -10.82 0.82 14.64
CA ASN A 62 -10.51 0.33 13.31
C ASN A 62 -9.61 1.36 12.64
N PHE A 63 -8.40 0.93 12.28
CA PHE A 63 -7.46 1.76 11.56
C PHE A 63 -7.08 1.07 10.26
N LEU A 64 -6.90 1.87 9.22
CA LEU A 64 -6.45 1.43 7.91
C LEU A 64 -5.12 2.11 7.62
N VAL A 65 -4.09 1.34 7.31
CA VAL A 65 -2.77 1.86 6.94
C VAL A 65 -2.42 1.35 5.55
N LEU A 66 -2.14 2.26 4.63
CA LEU A 66 -1.61 1.95 3.31
C LEU A 66 -0.13 2.28 3.31
N LYS A 67 0.71 1.29 3.01
CA LYS A 67 2.17 1.46 2.92
C LYS A 67 2.63 1.16 1.51
N VAL A 68 3.31 2.10 0.87
CA VAL A 68 3.94 1.91 -0.43
C VAL A 68 5.35 1.37 -0.20
N LYS A 69 5.66 0.21 -0.78
CA LYS A 69 6.97 -0.46 -0.63
C LYS A 69 7.57 -0.78 -1.97
N ASN A 70 8.89 -0.87 -2.04
CA ASN A 70 9.60 -1.43 -3.17
C ASN A 70 9.73 -2.96 -3.01
N VAL A 71 9.24 -3.77 -3.96
CA VAL A 71 9.30 -5.24 -3.81
C VAL A 71 10.73 -5.80 -3.88
N ILE A 72 11.64 -5.11 -4.58
CA ILE A 72 13.04 -5.53 -4.71
C ILE A 72 13.83 -5.25 -3.42
N GLU A 73 13.46 -4.19 -2.72
CA GLU A 73 14.06 -3.80 -1.43
C GLU A 73 12.93 -3.63 -0.42
N PRO A 74 12.37 -4.72 0.13
CA PRO A 74 11.16 -4.66 0.95
C PRO A 74 11.31 -3.86 2.25
N SER A 75 12.56 -3.64 2.69
CA SER A 75 12.91 -2.75 3.81
C SER A 75 12.72 -1.27 3.47
N THR A 76 12.70 -0.92 2.18
CA THR A 76 12.54 0.43 1.68
C THR A 76 11.05 0.76 1.58
N GLU A 77 10.54 1.42 2.62
CA GLU A 77 9.22 2.05 2.59
C GLU A 77 9.30 3.36 1.80
N LEU A 78 8.51 3.47 0.73
CA LEU A 78 8.44 4.66 -0.13
C LEU A 78 7.54 5.74 0.47
N GLY A 79 6.58 5.33 1.32
CA GLY A 79 5.72 6.19 2.10
C GLY A 79 4.53 5.44 2.67
N TYR A 80 3.74 6.12 3.50
CA TYR A 80 2.50 5.55 4.05
C TYR A 80 1.45 6.64 4.28
N VAL A 81 0.20 6.21 4.40
CA VAL A 81 -0.93 7.00 4.89
C VAL A 81 -1.74 6.15 5.86
N SER A 82 -2.27 6.77 6.91
CA SER A 82 -3.15 6.13 7.87
C SER A 82 -4.49 6.83 7.94
N PHE A 83 -5.55 6.03 8.06
CA PHE A 83 -6.91 6.47 8.31
C PHE A 83 -7.38 5.81 9.59
N SER A 84 -8.00 6.60 10.47
CA SER A 84 -8.60 6.12 11.71
C SER A 84 -10.02 6.67 11.78
N ALA A 85 -10.97 5.80 12.12
CA ALA A 85 -12.35 6.17 12.40
C ALA A 85 -12.65 6.02 13.89
#